data_AF-A0A7X0J1H0-F1
#
_entry.id   AF-A0A7X0J1H0-F1
#
_cell.length_a   1.000
_cell.length_b   1.000
_cell.length_c   1.000
_cell.angle_alpha   90.00
_cell.angle_beta   90.00
_cell.angle_gamma   90.00
#
_symmetry.space_group_name_H-M   'P 1'
#
loop_
_entity.id
_entity.type
_entity.pdbx_description
1 polymer ?
#
loop_
_entity_poly.entity_id
_entity_poly.type
_entity_poly.pdbx_seq_one_letter_code
_entity_poly.pdbx_strand_id
1 'polypeptide(L)'
;MSENPLLTPIHGITLEDYSAACAKLGSGLSEADVAKALGIEFPVWQEVSLLWPERMKQDSTFHIVTLFGQYFGEADKNPKFSNLKAEVSAQGTTNIEKIKTDKDFYQELEVARQVAYEYGLDGAQWIADQYAISIGDFQIAASLWNGQIHQDIQADYAGYNRRQDGYKKKYEQLFAAAQGGNLADDIEF
;
A
#
# COMPACT_ATOMS: atom_id res chain seq x y z
N MET A 1 -38.36 2.15 0.68
CA MET A 1 -37.17 3.01 0.49
C MET A 1 -36.62 2.70 -0.88
N SER A 2 -36.39 3.69 -1.74
CA SER A 2 -35.72 3.46 -3.03
C SER A 2 -34.26 3.09 -2.74
N GLU A 3 -33.78 1.98 -3.29
CA GLU A 3 -32.36 1.63 -3.24
C GLU A 3 -31.54 2.77 -3.86
N ASN A 4 -30.37 3.09 -3.26
CA ASN A 4 -29.48 4.09 -3.82
C ASN A 4 -29.04 3.63 -5.23
N PRO A 5 -29.40 4.31 -6.32
CA PRO A 5 -29.10 3.85 -7.68
C PRO A 5 -27.59 3.80 -7.95
N LEU A 6 -26.79 4.54 -7.18
CA LEU A 6 -25.33 4.49 -7.26
C LEU A 6 -24.76 3.17 -6.70
N LEU A 7 -25.54 2.33 -6.01
CA LEU A 7 -25.12 0.99 -5.54
C LEU A 7 -25.38 -0.14 -6.54
N THR A 8 -26.01 0.13 -7.68
CA THR A 8 -26.26 -0.92 -8.70
C THR A 8 -24.94 -1.54 -9.18
N PRO A 9 -24.80 -2.87 -9.30
CA PRO A 9 -23.54 -3.48 -9.75
C PRO A 9 -23.05 -2.96 -11.10
N ILE A 10 -21.74 -2.75 -11.23
CA ILE A 10 -21.07 -2.33 -12.47
C ILE A 10 -20.53 -3.59 -13.16
N HIS A 11 -21.00 -3.92 -14.37
CA HIS A 11 -20.69 -5.19 -15.04
C HIS A 11 -20.95 -6.44 -14.18
N GLY A 12 -21.95 -6.38 -13.30
CA GLY A 12 -22.25 -7.46 -12.35
C GLY A 12 -21.33 -7.50 -11.12
N ILE A 13 -20.38 -6.58 -10.99
CA ILE A 13 -19.50 -6.43 -9.82
C ILE A 13 -20.19 -5.53 -8.79
N THR A 14 -20.47 -6.09 -7.62
CA THR A 14 -21.05 -5.38 -6.48
C THR A 14 -20.00 -4.48 -5.81
N LEU A 15 -20.46 -3.54 -4.96
CA LEU A 15 -19.54 -2.74 -4.15
C LEU A 15 -18.71 -3.64 -3.22
N GLU A 16 -19.31 -4.70 -2.67
CA GLU A 16 -18.65 -5.66 -1.80
C GLU A 16 -17.50 -6.38 -2.52
N ASP A 17 -17.75 -6.88 -3.73
CA ASP A 17 -16.73 -7.54 -4.54
C ASP A 17 -15.60 -6.60 -4.94
N TYR A 18 -15.94 -5.36 -5.33
CA TYR A 18 -14.94 -4.33 -5.66
C TYR A 18 -14.10 -3.95 -4.43
N SER A 19 -14.73 -3.80 -3.26
CA SER A 19 -14.03 -3.44 -2.02
C SER A 19 -13.09 -4.56 -1.58
N ALA A 20 -13.54 -5.81 -1.67
CA ALA A 20 -12.70 -6.98 -1.40
C ALA A 20 -11.53 -7.08 -2.39
N ALA A 21 -11.77 -6.83 -3.67
CA ALA A 21 -10.72 -6.78 -4.70
C ALA A 21 -9.66 -5.73 -4.38
N CYS A 22 -10.05 -4.50 -4.01
CA CYS A 22 -9.12 -3.45 -3.60
C CYS A 22 -8.28 -3.85 -2.37
N ALA A 23 -8.88 -4.52 -1.38
CA ALA A 23 -8.15 -5.02 -0.22
C ALA A 23 -7.13 -6.10 -0.61
N LYS A 24 -7.46 -6.96 -1.59
CA LYS A 24 -6.53 -7.99 -2.08
C LYS A 24 -5.41 -7.41 -2.93
N LEU A 25 -5.67 -6.36 -3.72
CA LEU A 25 -4.60 -5.59 -4.38
C LEU A 25 -3.65 -4.98 -3.36
N GLY A 26 -4.17 -4.37 -2.29
CA GLY A 26 -3.36 -3.86 -1.18
C GLY A 26 -2.55 -4.95 -0.46
N SER A 27 -3.01 -6.20 -0.54
CA SER A 27 -2.35 -7.39 0.00
C SER A 27 -1.40 -8.06 -1.01
N GLY A 28 -1.16 -7.44 -2.17
CA GLY A 28 -0.20 -7.88 -3.19
C GLY A 28 -0.76 -8.79 -4.29
N LEU A 29 -2.06 -9.03 -4.40
CA LEU A 29 -2.61 -9.68 -5.60
C LEU A 29 -2.45 -8.76 -6.82
N SER A 30 -2.26 -9.36 -8.00
CA SER A 30 -2.26 -8.60 -9.25
C SER A 30 -3.69 -8.26 -9.71
N GLU A 31 -3.84 -7.22 -10.52
CA GLU A 31 -5.12 -6.90 -11.17
C GLU A 31 -5.62 -8.06 -12.07
N ALA A 32 -4.70 -8.83 -12.67
CA ALA A 32 -5.05 -10.01 -13.46
C ALA A 32 -5.64 -11.12 -12.59
N ASP A 33 -5.07 -11.37 -11.41
CA ASP A 33 -5.62 -12.32 -10.44
C ASP A 33 -6.99 -11.88 -9.94
N VAL A 34 -7.17 -10.58 -9.70
CA VAL A 34 -8.45 -9.99 -9.32
C VAL A 34 -9.50 -10.18 -10.41
N ALA A 35 -9.20 -9.81 -11.66
CA ALA A 35 -10.13 -9.98 -12.78
C ALA A 35 -10.54 -11.45 -12.94
N LYS A 36 -9.56 -12.37 -12.85
CA LYS A 36 -9.79 -13.81 -12.89
C LYS A 36 -10.67 -14.30 -11.73
N ALA A 37 -10.42 -13.85 -10.50
CA ALA A 37 -11.20 -14.20 -9.32
C ALA A 37 -12.67 -13.76 -9.43
N LEU A 38 -12.87 -12.58 -10.03
CA LEU A 38 -14.20 -12.00 -10.26
C LEU A 38 -14.91 -12.62 -11.48
N GLY A 39 -14.22 -13.42 -12.29
CA GLY A 39 -14.76 -14.03 -13.51
C GLY A 39 -15.00 -13.03 -14.65
N ILE A 40 -14.21 -11.95 -14.70
CA ILE A 40 -14.32 -10.88 -15.70
C ILE A 40 -13.01 -10.73 -16.49
N GLU A 41 -13.11 -10.08 -17.65
CA GLU A 41 -11.93 -9.73 -18.43
C GLU A 41 -11.17 -8.56 -17.79
N PHE A 42 -9.85 -8.52 -18.00
CA PHE A 42 -8.98 -7.47 -17.47
C PHE A 42 -9.45 -6.04 -17.83
N PRO A 43 -9.86 -5.73 -19.08
CA PRO A 43 -10.40 -4.40 -19.39
C PRO A 43 -11.68 -4.06 -18.62
N VAL A 44 -12.51 -5.06 -18.31
CA VAL A 44 -13.72 -4.86 -17.49
C VAL A 44 -13.33 -4.51 -16.05
N TRP A 45 -12.29 -5.15 -15.50
CA TRP A 45 -11.75 -4.77 -14.18
C TRP A 45 -11.24 -3.33 -14.17
N GLN A 46 -10.50 -2.91 -15.20
CA GLN A 46 -10.00 -1.55 -15.30
C GLN A 46 -11.13 -0.52 -15.36
N GLU A 47 -12.19 -0.81 -16.12
CA GLU A 47 -13.39 0.02 -16.18
C GLU A 47 -14.11 0.11 -14.83
N VAL A 48 -14.36 -1.04 -14.17
CA VAL A 48 -14.96 -1.12 -12.82
C VAL A 48 -14.15 -0.29 -11.82
N SER A 49 -12.83 -0.34 -11.91
CA SER A 49 -11.88 0.38 -11.03
C SER A 49 -11.89 1.89 -11.22
N LEU A 50 -12.41 2.39 -12.34
CA LEU A 50 -12.64 3.82 -12.58
C LEU A 50 -14.04 4.24 -12.16
N LEU A 51 -15.05 3.41 -12.43
CA LEU A 51 -16.45 3.75 -12.23
C LEU A 51 -16.88 3.73 -10.76
N TRP A 52 -16.37 2.82 -9.92
CA TRP A 52 -16.70 2.83 -8.49
C TRP A 52 -16.20 4.08 -7.75
N PRO A 53 -14.94 4.52 -7.91
CA PRO A 53 -14.48 5.79 -7.35
C PRO A 53 -15.30 6.99 -7.85
N GLU A 54 -15.72 6.98 -9.12
CA GLU A 54 -16.56 8.04 -9.66
C GLU A 54 -17.95 8.08 -8.98
N ARG A 55 -18.56 6.92 -8.74
CA ARG A 55 -19.81 6.85 -7.97
C ARG A 55 -19.66 7.28 -6.51
N MET A 56 -18.52 6.98 -5.88
CA MET A 56 -18.20 7.48 -4.55
C MET A 56 -18.11 9.01 -4.51
N LYS A 57 -17.53 9.63 -5.55
CA LYS A 57 -17.48 11.10 -5.68
C LYS A 57 -18.87 11.72 -5.86
N GLN A 58 -19.75 11.04 -6.60
CA GLN A 58 -21.11 11.50 -6.86
C GLN A 58 -22.04 11.36 -5.64
N ASP A 59 -21.73 10.44 -4.72
CA ASP A 59 -22.51 10.24 -3.50
C ASP A 59 -22.20 11.30 -2.42
N SER A 60 -23.01 12.36 -2.40
CA SER A 60 -22.93 13.41 -1.38
C SER A 60 -23.29 12.96 0.04
N THR A 61 -23.84 11.75 0.21
CA THR A 61 -24.22 11.22 1.53
C THR A 61 -23.12 10.43 2.21
N PHE A 62 -21.99 10.18 1.52
CA PHE A 62 -20.88 9.34 1.97
C PHE A 62 -21.28 7.89 2.29
N HIS A 63 -22.46 7.46 1.88
CA HIS A 63 -22.98 6.12 2.13
C HIS A 63 -22.14 5.06 1.41
N ILE A 64 -21.79 5.28 0.14
CA ILE A 64 -20.98 4.34 -0.66
C ILE A 64 -19.58 4.22 -0.07
N VAL A 65 -18.95 5.34 0.31
CA VAL A 65 -17.61 5.31 0.92
C VAL A 65 -17.63 4.57 2.26
N THR A 66 -18.69 4.76 3.05
CA THR A 66 -18.87 4.04 4.33
C THR A 66 -18.98 2.52 4.11
N LEU A 67 -19.83 2.11 3.16
CA LEU A 67 -19.98 0.69 2.81
C LEU A 67 -18.70 0.10 2.22
N PHE A 68 -18.01 0.84 1.35
CA PHE A 68 -16.72 0.45 0.81
C PHE A 68 -15.72 0.14 1.92
N GLY A 69 -15.57 1.04 2.89
CA GLY A 69 -14.66 0.84 4.02
C GLY A 69 -15.02 -0.39 4.86
N GLN A 70 -16.32 -0.62 5.09
CA GLN A 70 -16.79 -1.82 5.77
C GLN A 70 -16.42 -3.09 5.01
N TYR A 71 -16.78 -3.20 3.73
CA TYR A 71 -16.50 -4.38 2.93
C TYR A 71 -15.00 -4.60 2.69
N PHE A 72 -14.23 -3.53 2.60
CA PHE A 72 -12.77 -3.60 2.52
C PHE A 72 -12.19 -4.26 3.78
N GLY A 73 -12.64 -3.85 4.97
CA GLY A 73 -12.23 -4.46 6.24
C GLY A 73 -12.69 -5.91 6.41
N GLU A 74 -13.72 -6.32 5.66
CA GLU A 74 -14.29 -7.67 5.66
C GLU A 74 -13.86 -8.52 4.45
N ALA A 75 -12.86 -8.08 3.69
CA ALA A 75 -12.46 -8.70 2.42
C ALA A 75 -12.12 -10.20 2.53
N ASP A 76 -11.62 -10.66 3.67
CA ASP A 76 -11.34 -12.08 3.91
C ASP A 76 -12.59 -12.97 3.97
N LYS A 77 -13.77 -12.37 4.19
CA LYS A 77 -15.07 -13.07 4.15
C LYS A 77 -15.58 -13.25 2.72
N ASN A 78 -15.03 -12.54 1.74
CA ASN A 78 -15.49 -12.64 0.35
C ASN A 78 -15.05 -13.99 -0.26
N PRO A 79 -15.99 -14.87 -0.64
CA PRO A 79 -15.70 -16.23 -1.10
C PRO A 79 -14.90 -16.28 -2.41
N LYS A 80 -14.94 -15.23 -3.23
CA LYS A 80 -14.22 -15.17 -4.51
C LYS A 80 -12.70 -15.08 -4.31
N PHE A 81 -12.26 -14.59 -3.15
CA PHE A 81 -10.85 -14.36 -2.86
C PHE A 81 -10.29 -15.27 -1.74
N SER A 82 -11.11 -16.11 -1.10
CA SER A 82 -10.70 -16.86 0.10
C SER A 82 -9.52 -17.81 -0.09
N ASN A 83 -9.26 -18.26 -1.32
CA ASN A 83 -8.16 -19.19 -1.64
C ASN A 83 -7.02 -18.55 -2.43
N LEU A 84 -7.08 -17.24 -2.69
CA LEU A 84 -6.06 -16.55 -3.46
C LEU A 84 -5.04 -15.91 -2.55
N LYS A 85 -3.77 -16.16 -2.88
CA LYS A 85 -2.61 -15.52 -2.25
C LYS A 85 -1.75 -14.93 -3.36
N ALA A 86 -1.12 -13.81 -3.06
CA ALA A 86 -0.12 -13.24 -3.96
C ALA A 86 1.00 -14.26 -4.21
N GLU A 87 1.44 -14.38 -5.45
CA GLU A 87 2.69 -15.06 -5.75
C GLU A 87 3.84 -14.15 -5.29
N VAL A 88 4.64 -14.63 -4.35
CA VAL A 88 5.78 -13.89 -3.81
C VAL A 88 7.06 -14.66 -4.10
N SER A 89 8.09 -13.96 -4.57
CA SER A 89 9.41 -14.55 -4.81
C SER A 89 10.03 -15.03 -3.48
N ALA A 90 11.00 -15.95 -3.54
CA ALA A 90 11.71 -16.41 -2.34
C ALA A 90 12.36 -15.25 -1.56
N GLN A 91 12.91 -14.26 -2.29
CA GLN A 91 13.45 -13.04 -1.69
C GLN A 91 12.35 -12.19 -1.06
N GLY A 92 11.19 -12.05 -1.72
CA GLY A 92 10.04 -11.34 -1.17
C GLY A 92 9.54 -11.96 0.12
N THR A 93 9.41 -13.29 0.17
CA THR A 93 9.05 -14.02 1.39
C THR A 93 10.04 -13.74 2.53
N THR A 94 11.34 -13.72 2.21
CA THR A 94 12.39 -13.37 3.18
C THR A 94 12.24 -11.94 3.68
N ASN A 95 11.97 -10.98 2.79
CA ASN A 95 11.80 -9.58 3.14
C ASN A 95 10.52 -9.34 3.97
N ILE A 96 9.41 -10.01 3.64
CA ILE A 96 8.14 -9.97 4.38
C ILE A 96 8.33 -10.52 5.80
N GLU A 97 9.10 -11.59 5.98
CA GLU A 97 9.43 -12.09 7.32
C GLU A 97 10.35 -11.12 8.06
N LYS A 98 11.36 -10.58 7.37
CA LYS A 98 12.33 -9.66 7.94
C LYS A 98 11.67 -8.39 8.45
N ILE A 99 10.75 -7.77 7.70
CA ILE A 99 10.08 -6.54 8.14
C ILE A 99 9.22 -6.76 9.41
N LYS A 100 8.80 -8.01 9.69
CA LYS A 100 8.03 -8.39 10.88
C LYS A 100 8.91 -8.78 12.08
N THR A 101 10.18 -9.10 11.87
CA THR A 101 11.10 -9.63 12.90
C THR A 101 12.31 -8.75 13.18
N ASP A 102 12.63 -7.81 12.29
CA ASP A 102 13.73 -6.85 12.39
C ASP A 102 13.18 -5.41 12.40
N LYS A 103 13.14 -4.83 13.60
CA LYS A 103 12.65 -3.46 13.83
C LYS A 103 13.47 -2.41 13.09
N ASP A 104 14.79 -2.58 12.98
CA ASP A 104 15.64 -1.59 12.32
C ASP A 104 15.40 -1.62 10.80
N PHE A 105 15.17 -2.81 10.23
CA PHE A 105 14.76 -2.94 8.84
C PHE A 105 13.38 -2.31 8.56
N TYR A 106 12.40 -2.50 9.46
CA TYR A 106 11.11 -1.79 9.35
C TYR A 106 11.30 -0.27 9.40
N GLN A 107 12.04 0.27 10.37
CA GLN A 107 12.28 1.71 10.48
C GLN A 107 13.03 2.27 9.27
N GLU A 108 14.00 1.53 8.74
CA GLU A 108 14.72 1.91 7.52
C GLU A 108 13.77 2.06 6.33
N LEU A 109 12.90 1.07 6.10
CA LEU A 109 11.93 1.11 5.01
C LEU A 109 10.82 2.13 5.23
N GLU A 110 10.46 2.43 6.48
CA GLU A 110 9.54 3.52 6.80
C GLU A 110 10.11 4.87 6.38
N VAL A 111 11.38 5.13 6.68
CA VAL A 111 12.09 6.34 6.22
C VAL A 111 12.23 6.34 4.70
N ALA A 112 12.61 5.21 4.09
CA ALA A 112 12.71 5.09 2.63
C ALA A 112 11.41 5.50 1.93
N ARG A 113 10.28 5.00 2.43
CA ARG A 113 8.94 5.29 1.93
C ARG A 113 8.61 6.78 2.06
N GLN A 114 8.94 7.40 3.19
CA GLN A 114 8.72 8.83 3.42
C GLN A 114 9.54 9.69 2.45
N VAL A 115 10.84 9.43 2.33
CA VAL A 115 11.73 10.18 1.43
C VAL A 115 11.32 9.98 -0.03
N ALA A 116 10.86 8.79 -0.43
CA ALA A 116 10.35 8.56 -1.77
C ALA A 116 9.20 9.53 -2.13
N TYR A 117 8.25 9.78 -1.21
CA TYR A 117 7.20 10.77 -1.43
C TYR A 117 7.73 12.20 -1.52
N GLU A 118 8.75 12.56 -0.74
CA GLU A 118 9.41 13.88 -0.82
C GLU A 118 10.01 14.11 -2.22
N TYR A 119 10.42 13.04 -2.91
CA TYR A 119 10.94 13.04 -4.29
C TYR A 119 9.86 12.82 -5.36
N GLY A 120 8.57 12.84 -4.99
CA GLY A 120 7.45 12.68 -5.92
C GLY A 120 7.23 11.24 -6.42
N LEU A 121 7.83 10.24 -5.75
CA LEU A 121 7.62 8.83 -6.04
C LEU A 121 6.50 8.26 -5.15
N ASP A 122 5.79 7.25 -5.63
CA ASP A 122 4.94 6.44 -4.76
C ASP A 122 5.83 5.52 -3.91
N GLY A 123 6.07 5.92 -2.65
CA GLY A 123 6.91 5.15 -1.74
C GLY A 123 6.37 3.75 -1.45
N ALA A 124 5.05 3.54 -1.44
CA ALA A 124 4.48 2.22 -1.20
C ALA A 124 4.74 1.30 -2.40
N GLN A 125 4.54 1.83 -3.62
CA GLN A 125 4.88 1.10 -4.85
C GLN A 125 6.37 0.83 -4.93
N TRP A 126 7.23 1.79 -4.58
CA TRP A 126 8.68 1.60 -4.57
C TRP A 126 9.10 0.46 -3.62
N ILE A 127 8.51 0.38 -2.42
CA ILE A 127 8.76 -0.73 -1.48
C ILE A 127 8.27 -2.06 -2.07
N ALA A 128 7.10 -2.08 -2.70
CA ALA A 128 6.57 -3.28 -3.35
C ALA A 128 7.52 -3.75 -4.48
N ASP A 129 8.00 -2.83 -5.33
CA ASP A 129 8.86 -3.17 -6.45
C ASP A 129 10.26 -3.64 -6.01
N GLN A 130 10.86 -2.98 -5.01
CA GLN A 130 12.22 -3.28 -4.57
C GLN A 130 12.31 -4.44 -3.58
N TYR A 131 11.29 -4.61 -2.74
CA TYR A 131 11.33 -5.57 -1.63
C TYR A 131 10.26 -6.65 -1.71
N ALA A 132 9.31 -6.57 -2.66
CA ALA A 132 8.14 -7.43 -2.75
C ALA A 132 7.34 -7.45 -1.42
N ILE A 133 7.31 -6.31 -0.73
CA ILE A 133 6.51 -6.09 0.47
C ILE A 133 5.30 -5.27 0.07
N SER A 134 4.12 -5.87 0.17
CA SER A 134 2.86 -5.17 -0.10
C SER A 134 2.58 -4.09 0.95
N ILE A 135 1.74 -3.10 0.61
CA ILE A 135 1.31 -2.12 1.60
C ILE A 135 0.59 -2.79 2.78
N GLY A 136 -0.16 -3.88 2.54
CA GLY A 136 -0.78 -4.69 3.58
C GLY A 136 0.24 -5.31 4.54
N ASP A 137 1.29 -5.95 4.02
CA ASP A 137 2.38 -6.50 4.85
C ASP A 137 3.10 -5.40 5.64
N PHE A 138 3.28 -4.24 5.02
CA PHE A 138 3.87 -3.08 5.68
C PHE A 138 3.02 -2.59 6.86
N GLN A 139 1.70 -2.50 6.68
CA GLN A 139 0.78 -2.11 7.76
C GLN A 139 0.76 -3.14 8.90
N ILE A 140 0.85 -4.43 8.59
CA ILE A 140 1.01 -5.48 9.61
C ILE A 140 2.30 -5.23 10.40
N ALA A 141 3.43 -4.99 9.73
CA ALA A 141 4.69 -4.69 10.41
C ALA A 141 4.61 -3.42 11.29
N ALA A 142 3.97 -2.36 10.79
CA ALA A 142 3.74 -1.14 11.56
C ALA A 142 2.97 -1.43 12.86
N SER A 143 1.91 -2.25 12.79
CA SER A 143 1.13 -2.64 13.97
C SER A 143 1.96 -3.39 15.02
N LEU A 144 2.94 -4.19 14.59
CA LEU A 144 3.85 -4.93 15.47
C LEU A 144 4.85 -4.01 16.17
N TRP A 145 5.38 -3.03 15.46
CA TRP A 145 6.50 -2.21 15.93
C TRP A 145 6.11 -0.90 16.62
N ASN A 146 4.93 -0.33 16.33
CA ASN A 146 4.52 0.99 16.85
C ASN A 146 4.68 1.13 18.37
N GLY A 147 4.28 0.11 19.13
CA GLY A 147 4.40 0.13 20.59
C GLY A 147 5.85 0.16 21.07
N GLN A 148 6.71 -0.67 20.49
CA GLN A 148 8.13 -0.73 20.84
C GLN A 148 8.87 0.54 20.42
N ILE A 149 8.59 1.06 19.21
CA ILE A 149 9.19 2.30 18.72
C ILE A 149 8.86 3.46 19.66
N HIS A 150 7.61 3.56 20.11
CA HIS A 150 7.23 4.59 21.09
C HIS A 150 8.05 4.48 22.38
N GLN A 151 8.25 3.27 22.90
CA GLN A 151 9.08 3.05 24.09
C GLN A 151 10.55 3.42 23.85
N ASP A 152 11.11 3.06 22.69
CA ASP A 152 12.50 3.38 22.33
C ASP A 152 12.72 4.90 22.22
N ILE A 153 11.76 5.62 21.64
CA ILE A 153 11.80 7.10 21.53
C ILE A 153 11.83 7.74 22.92
N GLN A 154 11.03 7.22 23.87
CA GLN A 154 11.03 7.72 25.25
C GLN A 154 12.34 7.39 25.97
N ALA A 155 12.95 6.24 25.67
CA ALA A 155 14.20 5.81 26.29
C ALA A 155 15.43 6.54 25.75
N ASP A 156 15.50 6.76 24.44
CA ASP A 156 16.62 7.42 23.77
C ASP A 156 16.17 8.20 22.52
N TYR A 157 15.56 9.35 22.77
CA TYR A 157 15.11 10.27 21.72
C TYR A 157 16.23 10.68 20.76
N ALA A 158 17.42 10.98 21.31
CA ALA A 158 18.54 11.48 20.52
C ALA A 158 19.15 10.39 19.64
N GLY A 159 19.29 9.16 20.15
CA GLY A 159 19.76 8.02 19.38
C GLY A 159 18.77 7.57 18.31
N TYR A 160 17.47 7.59 18.62
CA TYR A 160 16.41 7.35 17.64
C TYR A 160 16.50 8.34 16.47
N ASN A 161 16.49 9.65 16.74
CA ASN A 161 16.57 10.66 15.68
C ASN A 161 17.86 10.56 14.86
N ARG A 162 19.00 10.29 15.50
CA ARG A 162 20.27 10.09 14.78
C ARG A 162 20.19 8.91 13.81
N ARG A 163 19.50 7.83 14.17
CA ARG A 163 19.29 6.67 13.28
C ARG A 163 18.38 7.05 12.12
N GLN A 164 17.26 7.73 12.40
CA GLN A 164 16.32 8.21 11.37
C GLN A 164 17.03 9.15 10.38
N ASP A 165 17.86 10.08 10.86
CA ASP A 165 18.68 10.96 10.01
C ASP A 165 19.67 10.19 9.13
N GLY A 166 20.25 9.11 9.67
CA GLY A 166 21.14 8.22 8.92
C GLY A 166 20.42 7.54 7.75
N TYR A 167 19.24 6.98 7.99
CA TYR A 167 18.40 6.40 6.94
C TYR A 167 17.92 7.47 5.94
N LYS A 168 17.53 8.64 6.44
CA LYS A 168 17.06 9.74 5.59
C LYS A 168 18.13 10.14 4.58
N LYS A 169 19.35 10.42 5.03
CA LYS A 169 20.49 10.76 4.16
C LYS A 169 20.77 9.67 3.13
N LYS A 170 20.71 8.40 3.53
CA LYS A 170 20.91 7.27 2.61
C LYS A 170 19.91 7.31 1.45
N TYR A 171 18.61 7.50 1.75
CA TYR A 171 17.57 7.47 0.73
C TYR A 171 17.45 8.79 -0.06
N GLU A 172 17.77 9.94 0.55
CA GLU A 172 17.92 11.20 -0.18
C GLU A 172 19.01 11.07 -1.25
N GLN A 173 20.18 10.52 -0.90
CA GLN A 173 21.25 10.27 -1.86
C GLN A 173 20.82 9.29 -2.97
N LEU A 174 20.14 8.20 -2.60
CA LEU A 174 19.65 7.21 -3.55
C LEU A 174 18.70 7.83 -4.57
N PHE A 175 17.69 8.58 -4.12
CA PHE A 175 16.66 9.13 -5.00
C PHE A 175 17.15 10.36 -5.77
N ALA A 176 18.01 11.20 -5.19
CA ALA A 176 18.67 12.29 -5.91
C ALA A 176 19.53 11.75 -7.07
N ALA A 177 20.31 10.69 -6.83
CA ALA A 177 21.11 10.05 -7.88
C ALA A 177 20.22 9.48 -9.00
N ALA A 178 19.08 8.88 -8.66
CA ALA A 178 18.14 8.34 -9.65
C ALA A 178 17.46 9.44 -10.50
N GLN A 179 17.32 10.66 -9.99
CA GLN A 179 16.74 11.80 -10.72
C GLN A 179 17.76 12.66 -11.48
N GLY A 180 19.01 12.18 -11.64
CA GLY A 180 20.05 12.87 -12.42
C GLY A 180 21.10 13.59 -11.58
N GLY A 181 21.11 13.39 -10.26
CA GLY A 181 22.11 13.96 -9.35
C GLY A 181 21.89 15.46 -9.11
N ASN A 182 22.26 15.90 -7.91
CA ASN A 182 22.28 17.30 -7.54
C ASN A 182 23.39 18.00 -8.34
N LEU A 183 23.10 18.44 -9.58
CA LEU A 183 23.97 19.28 -10.40
C LEU A 183 24.35 20.61 -9.71
N ALA A 184 23.79 20.88 -8.54
CA ALA A 184 24.07 22.05 -7.71
C ALA A 184 25.36 21.94 -6.88
N ASP A 185 25.91 20.74 -6.64
CA ASP A 185 27.15 20.58 -5.86
C ASP A 185 28.43 20.68 -6.70
N ASP A 186 28.33 20.77 -8.04
CA ASP A 186 29.47 20.81 -8.97
C ASP A 186 29.79 22.21 -9.52
N ILE A 187 29.23 23.29 -8.96
CA ILE A 187 29.59 24.67 -9.33
C ILE A 187 30.40 25.30 -8.20
N GLU A 188 31.71 25.05 -8.19
CA GLU A 188 32.66 25.96 -7.54
C GLU A 188 32.73 27.27 -8.35
N PHE A 189 32.38 28.39 -7.72
CA PHE A 189 32.63 29.76 -8.22
C PHE A 189 33.92 30.32 -7.64
#